data_AF-A0A6N8DMN3-F1
#
_entry.id   AF-A0A6N8DMN3-F1
#
_cell.length_a   1.000
_cell.length_b   1.000
_cell.length_c   1.000
_cell.angle_alpha   90.00
_cell.angle_beta   90.00
_cell.angle_gamma   90.00
#
_symmetry.space_group_name_H-M   'P 1'
#
loop_
_entity.id
_entity.type
_entity.pdbx_description
1 polymer ?
#
loop_
_entity_poly.entity_id
_entity_poly.type
_entity_poly.pdbx_seq_one_letter_code
_entity_poly.pdbx_strand_id
1 'polypeptide(L)'
;MPRLWIFSDLHQEWPENDWDPTAHAPQDGFDVAVVPGDIHTPLTSAIDWLADRLLGVPVVFVPGNHDTASRAFALSSIAAGALGRSFDGEEAFGAVWQLRDDGSVARHGLDVETPAIFDRGKWKVVLPRSVENLMAQMRAVKLPAETGGVLFGIVDISARRIDLVDAWPPPVGSKGSQTEFERGVGGLKDDVIKAMAMTLDQIRYVGEWHSHPKGASTAPSETDIGQIGWLAETMSSDECPGLMLIVGDQGVDASLGNVKPALAIEQEVSPEPGSAG
;
A
#
# COMPACT_ATOMS: atom_id res chain seq x y z
N MET A 1 34.92 37.82 11.22
CA MET A 1 34.16 36.55 11.13
C MET A 1 33.03 36.63 12.16
N PRO A 2 31.80 36.20 11.81
CA PRO A 2 30.70 36.19 12.77
C PRO A 2 31.01 35.23 13.92
N ARG A 3 30.67 35.64 15.14
CA ARG A 3 30.80 34.84 16.36
C ARG A 3 29.53 34.03 16.53
N LEU A 4 29.66 32.72 16.48
CA LEU A 4 28.54 31.80 16.57
C LEU A 4 28.39 31.30 18.00
N TRP A 5 27.16 31.23 18.48
CA TRP A 5 26.82 30.50 19.69
C TRP A 5 26.00 29.27 19.32
N ILE A 6 26.50 28.09 19.67
CA ILE A 6 25.95 26.81 19.24
C ILE A 6 25.49 26.01 20.46
N PHE A 7 24.27 25.49 20.41
CA PHE A 7 23.71 24.57 21.40
C PHE A 7 22.66 23.67 20.75
N SER A 8 22.51 22.44 21.23
CA SER A 8 21.68 21.40 20.60
C SER A 8 21.03 20.48 21.62
N ASP A 9 20.02 19.72 21.15
CA ASP A 9 19.47 18.54 21.83
C ASP A 9 19.02 18.80 23.28
N LEU A 10 18.27 19.89 23.46
CA LEU A 10 17.85 20.37 24.77
C LEU A 10 16.63 19.65 25.34
N HIS A 11 15.80 19.02 24.50
CA HIS A 11 14.67 18.21 24.92
C HIS A 11 13.77 18.89 25.97
N GLN A 12 13.35 20.12 25.68
CA GLN A 12 12.58 20.98 26.60
C GLN A 12 11.16 20.47 26.86
N GLU A 13 10.69 19.45 26.12
CA GLU A 13 9.43 18.75 26.41
C GLU A 13 9.47 17.95 27.72
N TRP A 14 10.66 17.68 28.27
CA TRP A 14 10.84 16.98 29.54
C TRP A 14 10.94 17.99 30.68
N PRO A 15 10.07 17.95 31.70
CA PRO A 15 10.07 18.92 32.80
C PRO A 15 11.39 18.98 33.60
N GLU A 16 12.20 17.93 33.54
CA GLU A 16 13.52 17.87 34.17
C GLU A 16 14.59 18.66 33.40
N ASN A 17 14.32 19.03 32.15
CA ASN A 17 15.21 19.81 31.30
C ASN A 17 14.78 21.28 31.31
N ASP A 18 15.40 22.09 32.17
CA ASP A 18 15.09 23.52 32.34
C ASP A 18 16.17 24.45 31.78
N TRP A 19 17.03 23.94 30.90
CA TRP A 19 18.15 24.71 30.37
C TRP A 19 17.65 25.95 29.62
N ASP A 20 18.07 27.15 30.05
CA ASP A 20 17.63 28.40 29.45
C ASP A 20 18.81 29.18 28.82
N PRO A 21 18.76 29.52 27.52
CA PRO A 21 19.81 30.26 26.83
C PRO A 21 20.07 31.64 27.46
N THR A 22 19.06 32.30 28.04
CA THR A 22 19.25 33.61 28.68
C THR A 22 20.23 33.56 29.86
N ALA A 23 20.31 32.42 30.55
CA ALA A 23 21.24 32.18 31.65
C ALA A 23 22.64 31.71 31.18
N HIS A 24 22.76 31.26 29.94
CA HIS A 24 23.96 30.59 29.41
C HIS A 24 24.63 31.32 28.25
N ALA A 25 24.18 32.54 27.94
CA ALA A 25 24.75 33.35 26.87
C ALA A 25 26.26 33.60 27.10
N PRO A 26 27.10 33.50 26.05
CA PRO A 26 28.53 33.80 26.15
C PRO A 26 28.78 35.21 26.68
N GLN A 27 29.65 35.34 27.69
CA GLN A 27 29.97 36.63 28.32
C GLN A 27 30.59 37.64 27.34
N ASP A 28 31.38 37.15 26.38
CA ASP A 28 31.99 37.98 25.35
C ASP A 28 31.01 38.36 24.23
N GLY A 29 29.78 37.83 24.25
CA GLY A 29 28.74 38.06 23.25
C GLY A 29 28.86 37.19 22.00
N PHE A 30 27.83 37.22 21.16
CA PHE A 30 27.72 36.44 19.93
C PHE A 30 26.89 37.21 18.89
N ASP A 31 27.01 36.84 17.61
CA ASP A 31 26.35 37.53 16.49
C ASP A 31 25.19 36.71 15.91
N VAL A 32 25.24 35.37 15.99
CA VAL A 32 24.20 34.44 15.52
C VAL A 32 24.12 33.23 16.46
N ALA A 33 22.91 32.79 16.80
CA ALA A 33 22.68 31.51 17.46
C ALA A 33 22.45 30.41 16.42
N VAL A 34 23.20 29.31 16.49
CA VAL A 34 23.01 28.13 15.63
C VAL A 34 22.53 26.99 16.51
N VAL A 35 21.33 26.51 16.24
CA VAL A 35 20.62 25.58 17.09
C VAL A 35 20.28 24.33 16.28
N PRO A 36 21.17 23.34 16.17
CA PRO A 36 20.82 22.06 15.57
C PRO A 36 20.18 21.12 16.59
N GLY A 37 19.40 20.13 16.15
CA GLY A 37 18.96 19.03 17.01
C GLY A 37 17.63 19.26 17.74
N ASP A 38 17.31 18.36 18.67
CA ASP A 38 15.98 18.24 19.27
C ASP A 38 15.78 19.22 20.43
N ILE A 39 15.14 20.37 20.15
CA ILE A 39 14.94 21.43 21.15
C ILE A 39 13.65 21.25 21.93
N HIS A 40 12.55 20.96 21.25
CA HIS A 40 11.24 20.70 21.87
C HIS A 40 10.38 19.92 20.87
N THR A 41 9.42 19.13 21.36
CA THR A 41 8.40 18.47 20.51
C THR A 41 6.99 19.01 20.83
N PRO A 42 6.13 19.28 19.82
CA PRO A 42 6.39 19.29 18.38
C PRO A 42 7.26 20.47 17.94
N LEU A 43 7.77 20.46 16.70
CA LEU A 43 8.56 21.54 16.08
C LEU A 43 8.05 22.96 16.37
N THR A 44 6.73 23.17 16.36
CA THR A 44 6.14 24.48 16.64
C THR A 44 6.49 24.98 18.04
N SER A 45 6.51 24.09 19.04
CA SER A 45 6.92 24.42 20.40
C SER A 45 8.40 24.74 20.47
N ALA A 46 9.26 24.13 19.64
CA ALA A 46 10.68 24.49 19.57
C ALA A 46 10.87 25.90 19.00
N ILE A 47 10.09 26.24 17.96
CA ILE A 47 10.12 27.58 17.36
C ILE A 47 9.61 28.63 18.36
N ASP A 48 8.49 28.40 19.02
CA ASP A 48 7.93 29.32 20.01
C ASP A 48 8.92 29.52 21.18
N TRP A 49 9.49 28.42 21.68
CA TRP A 49 10.47 28.45 22.76
C TRP A 49 11.73 29.26 22.40
N LEU A 50 12.25 29.09 21.18
CA LEU A 50 13.38 29.87 20.67
C LEU A 50 13.00 31.34 20.47
N ALA A 51 11.82 31.61 19.91
CA ALA A 51 11.34 32.95 19.64
C ALA A 51 11.20 33.78 20.93
N ASP A 52 10.65 33.18 21.98
CA ASP A 52 10.49 33.84 23.28
C ASP A 52 11.82 34.22 23.93
N ARG A 53 12.87 33.41 23.73
CA ARG A 53 14.14 33.51 24.46
C ARG A 53 15.26 34.20 23.70
N LEU A 54 15.17 34.26 22.37
CA LEU A 54 16.18 34.85 21.50
C LEU A 54 15.61 36.03 20.69
N LEU A 55 14.75 36.84 21.31
CA LEU A 55 14.17 38.03 20.69
C LEU A 55 15.26 38.99 20.18
N GLY A 56 15.19 39.32 18.89
CA GLY A 56 16.13 40.24 18.23
C GLY A 56 17.49 39.64 17.88
N VAL A 57 17.70 38.35 18.13
CA VAL A 57 18.91 37.61 17.78
C VAL A 57 18.69 36.86 16.45
N PRO A 58 19.61 36.91 15.48
CA PRO A 58 19.58 36.02 14.32
C PRO A 58 19.77 34.56 14.74
N VAL A 59 18.80 33.69 14.43
CA VAL A 59 18.82 32.27 14.77
C VAL A 59 18.83 31.40 13.51
N VAL A 60 19.74 30.42 13.44
CA VAL A 60 19.74 29.33 12.46
C VAL A 60 19.34 28.05 13.17
N PHE A 61 18.09 27.65 13.05
CA PHE A 61 17.55 26.43 13.66
C PHE A 61 17.52 25.29 12.64
N VAL A 62 18.10 24.13 13.00
CA VAL A 62 18.06 22.90 12.20
C VAL A 62 17.32 21.84 13.02
N PRO A 63 16.05 21.54 12.69
CA PRO A 63 15.23 20.59 13.44
C PRO A 63 15.88 19.22 13.59
N GLY A 64 15.73 18.61 14.77
CA GLY A 64 16.24 17.28 15.09
C GLY A 64 15.36 16.14 14.56
N ASN A 65 15.62 14.92 15.03
CA ASN A 65 14.98 13.70 14.50
C ASN A 65 13.73 13.29 15.29
N HIS A 66 13.50 13.87 16.46
CA HIS A 66 12.29 13.72 17.24
C HIS A 66 11.11 14.48 16.61
N ASP A 67 11.43 15.41 15.71
CA ASP A 67 10.52 15.92 14.69
C ASP A 67 10.32 14.86 13.59
N THR A 68 9.35 13.96 13.80
CA THR A 68 8.93 12.87 12.89
C THR A 68 8.73 13.29 11.41
N ALA A 69 8.58 14.58 11.13
CA ALA A 69 8.42 15.12 9.80
C ALA A 69 9.74 15.43 9.05
N SER A 70 10.92 15.49 9.69
CA SER A 70 12.19 15.91 9.04
C SER A 70 12.60 14.99 7.87
N ARG A 71 12.48 13.67 8.05
CA ARG A 71 12.70 12.67 6.99
C ARG A 71 11.66 12.78 5.87
N ALA A 72 10.40 12.94 6.25
CA ALA A 72 9.30 13.11 5.30
C ALA A 72 9.48 14.39 4.46
N PHE A 73 9.92 15.50 5.07
CA PHE A 73 10.20 16.75 4.38
C PHE A 73 11.37 16.64 3.41
N ALA A 74 12.47 16.00 3.82
CA ALA A 74 13.63 15.79 2.94
C ALA A 74 13.24 14.97 1.70
N LEU A 75 12.54 13.84 1.91
CA LEU A 75 12.09 12.99 0.81
C LEU A 75 11.00 13.66 -0.04
N SER A 76 10.08 14.42 0.57
CA SER A 76 9.04 15.17 -0.15
C SER A 76 9.65 16.26 -1.03
N SER A 77 10.68 16.95 -0.56
CA SER A 77 11.40 17.98 -1.34
C SER A 77 12.09 17.37 -2.55
N ILE A 78 12.74 16.21 -2.38
CA ILE A 78 13.37 15.46 -3.47
C ILE A 78 12.33 14.99 -4.49
N ALA A 79 11.22 14.42 -4.01
CA ALA A 79 10.12 13.95 -4.85
C ALA A 79 9.47 15.10 -5.64
N ALA A 80 9.21 16.25 -5.01
CA ALA A 80 8.65 17.43 -5.67
C ALA A 80 9.58 17.96 -6.77
N GLY A 81 10.89 18.03 -6.51
CA GLY A 81 11.87 18.42 -7.52
C GLY A 81 11.95 17.45 -8.70
N ALA A 82 11.79 16.14 -8.44
CA ALA A 82 11.74 15.14 -9.50
C ALA A 82 10.46 15.22 -10.33
N LEU A 83 9.30 15.42 -9.69
CA LEU A 83 8.02 15.64 -10.36
C LEU A 83 8.09 16.87 -11.29
N GLY A 84 8.64 17.97 -10.80
CA GLY A 84 8.82 19.19 -11.61
C GLY A 84 9.57 18.95 -12.92
N ARG A 85 10.60 18.09 -12.91
CA ARG A 85 11.36 17.72 -14.11
C ARG A 85 10.66 16.70 -14.99
N SER A 86 9.79 15.85 -14.44
CA SER A 86 9.09 14.84 -15.23
C SER A 86 7.95 15.40 -16.08
N PHE A 87 7.39 16.56 -15.74
CA PHE A 87 6.29 17.16 -16.51
C PHE A 87 6.68 17.62 -17.92
N ASP A 88 7.96 17.90 -18.14
CA ASP A 88 8.46 18.29 -19.47
C ASP A 88 8.82 17.07 -20.35
N GLY A 89 8.70 15.85 -19.82
CA GLY A 89 8.98 14.60 -20.54
C GLY A 89 7.72 13.96 -21.15
N GLU A 90 7.88 13.27 -22.27
CA GLU A 90 6.79 12.49 -22.91
C GLU A 90 6.65 11.07 -22.32
N GLU A 91 7.62 10.61 -21.52
CA GLU A 91 7.64 9.27 -20.93
C GLU A 91 7.03 9.23 -19.53
N ALA A 92 6.38 8.11 -19.20
CA ALA A 92 5.85 7.87 -17.86
C ALA A 92 7.00 7.75 -16.82
N PHE A 93 6.83 8.38 -15.67
CA PHE A 93 7.86 8.47 -14.64
C PHE A 93 7.41 7.86 -13.31
N GLY A 94 8.23 6.97 -12.75
CA GLY A 94 8.06 6.42 -11.41
C GLY A 94 9.41 6.28 -10.72
N ALA A 95 9.48 6.66 -9.45
CA ALA A 95 10.67 6.48 -8.63
C ALA A 95 10.33 6.51 -7.14
N VAL A 96 11.14 5.78 -6.35
CA VAL A 96 11.12 5.80 -4.89
C VAL A 96 12.46 6.33 -4.40
N TRP A 97 12.42 7.28 -3.47
CA TRP A 97 13.62 7.74 -2.78
C TRP A 97 13.64 7.20 -1.36
N GLN A 98 14.81 6.70 -0.97
CA GLN A 98 15.04 6.12 0.35
C GLN A 98 16.19 6.86 1.01
N LEU A 99 15.91 7.49 2.15
CA LEU A 99 16.94 8.01 3.03
C LEU A 99 17.60 6.83 3.75
N ARG A 100 18.91 6.68 3.61
CA ARG A 100 19.71 5.65 4.28
C ARG A 100 20.23 6.15 5.62
N ASP A 101 20.65 5.21 6.47
CA ASP A 101 21.14 5.52 7.82
C ASP A 101 22.44 6.35 7.83
N ASP A 102 23.22 6.32 6.73
CA ASP A 102 24.40 7.15 6.53
C ASP A 102 24.07 8.59 6.06
N GLY A 103 22.78 8.94 5.99
CA GLY A 103 22.28 10.23 5.52
C GLY A 103 22.25 10.39 3.99
N SER A 104 22.73 9.41 3.22
CA SER A 104 22.62 9.43 1.77
C SER A 104 21.20 9.11 1.30
N VAL A 105 20.84 9.57 0.10
CA VAL A 105 19.53 9.28 -0.51
C VAL A 105 19.72 8.39 -1.73
N ALA A 106 19.18 7.18 -1.66
CA ALA A 106 19.10 6.29 -2.80
C ALA A 106 17.87 6.62 -3.65
N ARG A 107 18.02 6.59 -4.98
CA ARG A 107 16.90 6.62 -5.92
C ARG A 107 16.74 5.23 -6.53
N HIS A 108 15.52 4.71 -6.44
CA HIS A 108 15.09 3.48 -7.11
C HIS A 108 14.14 3.89 -8.23
N GLY A 109 14.52 3.64 -9.48
CA GLY A 109 13.62 3.83 -10.62
C GLY A 109 12.54 2.76 -10.62
N LEU A 110 11.32 3.14 -11.02
CA LEU A 110 10.23 2.21 -11.26
C LEU A 110 9.91 2.23 -12.76
N ASP A 111 9.83 1.04 -13.35
CA ASP A 111 9.34 0.90 -14.71
C ASP A 111 7.82 1.11 -14.68
N VAL A 112 7.37 2.20 -15.29
CA VAL A 112 5.94 2.55 -15.34
C VAL A 112 5.36 2.00 -16.63
N GLU A 113 4.74 0.84 -16.52
CA GLU A 113 4.08 0.18 -17.64
C GLU A 113 2.57 0.47 -17.64
N THR A 114 1.95 0.48 -18.83
CA THR A 114 0.50 0.58 -18.93
C THR A 114 -0.14 -0.75 -18.51
N PRO A 115 -0.94 -0.78 -17.42
CA PRO A 115 -1.56 -2.01 -16.94
C PRO A 115 -2.68 -2.48 -17.87
N ALA A 116 -3.00 -3.77 -17.80
CA ALA A 116 -4.26 -4.27 -18.31
C ALA A 116 -5.40 -3.82 -17.39
N ILE A 117 -6.52 -3.38 -17.98
CA ILE A 117 -7.70 -2.95 -17.25
C ILE A 117 -8.88 -3.80 -17.71
N PHE A 118 -9.55 -4.43 -16.75
CA PHE A 118 -10.74 -5.25 -16.99
C PHE A 118 -11.96 -4.59 -16.37
N ASP A 119 -12.88 -4.12 -17.21
CA ASP A 119 -14.20 -3.68 -16.76
C ASP A 119 -15.11 -4.89 -16.52
N ARG A 120 -15.56 -5.09 -15.28
CA ARG A 120 -16.40 -6.21 -14.85
C ARG A 120 -17.62 -5.70 -14.09
N GLY A 121 -18.69 -5.44 -14.85
CA GLY A 121 -19.89 -4.80 -14.31
C GLY A 121 -19.58 -3.38 -13.85
N LYS A 122 -19.74 -3.12 -12.55
CA LYS A 122 -19.42 -1.81 -11.94
C LYS A 122 -17.98 -1.73 -11.43
N TRP A 123 -17.23 -2.82 -11.50
CA TRP A 123 -15.89 -2.92 -10.96
C TRP A 123 -14.83 -2.82 -12.04
N LYS A 124 -13.67 -2.26 -11.67
CA LYS A 124 -12.46 -2.27 -12.48
C LYS A 124 -11.39 -3.10 -11.80
N VAL A 125 -10.77 -4.01 -12.53
CA VAL A 125 -9.60 -4.76 -12.08
C VAL A 125 -8.39 -4.27 -12.88
N VAL A 126 -7.36 -3.79 -12.19
CA VAL A 126 -6.14 -3.25 -12.79
C VAL A 126 -5.01 -4.23 -12.54
N LEU A 127 -4.46 -4.80 -13.62
CA LEU A 127 -3.40 -5.79 -13.59
C LEU A 127 -2.10 -5.18 -14.14
N PRO A 128 -1.10 -4.93 -13.29
CA PRO A 128 0.22 -4.51 -13.76
C PRO A 128 0.87 -5.58 -14.65
N ARG A 129 1.62 -5.13 -15.67
CA ARG A 129 2.33 -6.02 -16.59
C ARG A 129 3.37 -6.89 -15.88
N SER A 130 4.02 -6.37 -14.84
CA SER A 130 4.92 -7.14 -13.98
C SER A 130 4.25 -8.38 -13.35
N VAL A 131 3.01 -8.22 -12.84
CA VAL A 131 2.24 -9.31 -12.22
C VAL A 131 1.73 -10.29 -13.29
N GLU A 132 1.26 -9.80 -14.43
CA GLU A 132 0.90 -10.63 -15.59
C GLU A 132 2.07 -11.50 -16.06
N ASN A 133 3.24 -10.89 -16.23
CA ASN A 133 4.47 -11.57 -16.63
C ASN A 133 4.92 -12.60 -15.60
N LEU A 134 4.78 -12.30 -14.31
CA LEU A 134 5.09 -13.22 -13.22
C LEU A 134 4.21 -14.48 -13.30
N MET A 135 2.89 -14.33 -13.46
CA MET A 135 1.97 -15.47 -13.62
C MET A 135 2.24 -16.23 -14.93
N ALA A 136 2.52 -15.55 -16.03
CA ALA A 136 2.88 -16.18 -17.30
C ALA A 136 4.16 -17.02 -17.20
N GLN A 137 5.17 -16.55 -16.46
CA GLN A 137 6.39 -17.30 -16.18
C GLN A 137 6.12 -18.54 -15.32
N MET A 138 5.31 -18.40 -14.26
CA MET A 138 4.92 -19.54 -13.42
C MET A 138 4.15 -20.60 -14.22
N ARG A 139 3.23 -20.17 -15.10
CA ARG A 139 2.54 -21.05 -16.04
C ARG A 139 3.54 -21.77 -16.96
N ALA A 140 4.46 -21.04 -17.59
CA ALA A 140 5.42 -21.61 -18.54
C ALA A 140 6.28 -22.73 -17.93
N VAL A 141 6.64 -22.60 -16.65
CA VAL A 141 7.39 -23.62 -15.89
C VAL A 141 6.57 -24.88 -15.61
N LYS A 142 5.24 -24.76 -15.50
CA LYS A 142 4.36 -25.86 -15.07
C LYS A 142 3.63 -26.58 -16.20
N LEU A 143 3.59 -25.99 -17.39
CA LEU A 143 3.02 -26.64 -18.57
C LEU A 143 3.59 -28.05 -18.78
N PRO A 144 2.74 -29.03 -19.17
CA PRO A 144 1.34 -28.87 -19.59
C PRO A 144 0.33 -28.81 -18.45
N ALA A 145 0.75 -28.99 -17.20
CA ALA A 145 -0.16 -28.93 -16.05
C ALA A 145 -0.53 -27.49 -15.70
N GLU A 146 -1.74 -27.32 -15.17
CA GLU A 146 -2.21 -26.10 -14.55
C GLU A 146 -1.44 -25.80 -13.27
N THR A 147 -1.36 -24.52 -12.93
CA THR A 147 -0.80 -24.01 -11.68
C THR A 147 -1.57 -22.75 -11.28
N GLY A 148 -1.33 -22.23 -10.09
CA GLY A 148 -2.06 -21.07 -9.59
C GLY A 148 -1.61 -20.69 -8.20
N GLY A 149 -2.35 -19.81 -7.56
CA GLY A 149 -2.04 -19.29 -6.24
C GLY A 149 -3.01 -18.20 -5.82
N VAL A 150 -2.54 -17.33 -4.91
CA VAL A 150 -3.34 -16.24 -4.36
C VAL A 150 -2.92 -14.89 -4.96
N LEU A 151 -3.84 -13.94 -4.97
CA LEU A 151 -3.64 -12.58 -5.45
C LEU A 151 -3.67 -11.59 -4.28
N PHE A 152 -2.76 -10.63 -4.34
CA PHE A 152 -2.71 -9.49 -3.42
C PHE A 152 -2.94 -8.18 -4.16
N GLY A 153 -3.62 -7.25 -3.51
CA GLY A 153 -3.93 -5.97 -4.09
C GLY A 153 -4.50 -4.96 -3.11
N ILE A 154 -4.77 -3.78 -3.65
CA ILE A 154 -5.47 -2.69 -2.99
C ILE A 154 -6.91 -2.70 -3.50
N VAL A 155 -7.88 -2.53 -2.60
CA VAL A 155 -9.29 -2.45 -2.97
C VAL A 155 -9.86 -1.11 -2.55
N ASP A 156 -10.33 -0.36 -3.53
CA ASP A 156 -11.12 0.84 -3.32
C ASP A 156 -12.61 0.50 -3.55
N ILE A 157 -13.33 0.30 -2.46
CA ILE A 157 -14.77 -0.02 -2.49
C ILE A 157 -15.58 1.11 -3.09
N SER A 158 -15.23 2.36 -2.78
CA SER A 158 -15.98 3.54 -3.22
C SER A 158 -15.84 3.75 -4.72
N ALA A 159 -14.62 3.58 -5.24
CA ALA A 159 -14.35 3.63 -6.67
C ALA A 159 -14.68 2.32 -7.40
N ARG A 160 -15.03 1.25 -6.66
CA ARG A 160 -15.22 -0.11 -7.17
C ARG A 160 -14.03 -0.55 -8.02
N ARG A 161 -12.84 -0.48 -7.42
CA ARG A 161 -11.58 -0.76 -8.10
C ARG A 161 -10.72 -1.72 -7.29
N ILE A 162 -10.11 -2.69 -7.97
CA ILE A 162 -9.09 -3.58 -7.42
C ILE A 162 -7.81 -3.36 -8.21
N ASP A 163 -6.75 -2.89 -7.55
CA ASP A 163 -5.41 -2.75 -8.11
C ASP A 163 -4.55 -3.90 -7.64
N LEU A 164 -4.15 -4.77 -8.56
CA LEU A 164 -3.31 -5.93 -8.26
C LEU A 164 -1.89 -5.46 -7.97
N VAL A 165 -1.29 -6.04 -6.93
CA VAL A 165 0.08 -5.73 -6.50
C VAL A 165 0.99 -6.94 -6.69
N ASP A 166 0.49 -8.16 -6.40
CA ASP A 166 1.31 -9.37 -6.47
C ASP A 166 0.48 -10.63 -6.73
N ALA A 167 1.13 -11.66 -7.25
CA ALA A 167 0.59 -13.00 -7.47
C ALA A 167 1.56 -14.03 -6.92
N TRP A 168 1.12 -14.81 -5.93
CA TRP A 168 1.98 -15.78 -5.26
C TRP A 168 2.01 -17.12 -5.99
N PRO A 169 3.12 -17.88 -5.87
CA PRO A 169 3.20 -19.25 -6.37
C PRO A 169 2.21 -20.19 -5.67
N PRO A 170 2.00 -21.39 -6.22
CA PRO A 170 1.15 -22.40 -5.59
C PRO A 170 1.62 -22.70 -4.16
N PRO A 171 0.75 -22.60 -3.15
CA PRO A 171 1.09 -22.93 -1.78
C PRO A 171 1.48 -24.40 -1.61
N VAL A 172 2.11 -24.74 -0.49
CA VAL A 172 2.49 -26.12 -0.17
C VAL A 172 1.25 -27.02 -0.16
N GLY A 173 1.36 -28.16 -0.85
CA GLY A 173 0.28 -29.14 -1.00
C GLY A 173 -0.59 -28.93 -2.23
N SER A 174 -0.35 -27.90 -3.06
CA SER A 174 -1.08 -27.71 -4.31
C SER A 174 -0.79 -28.82 -5.32
N LYS A 175 -1.80 -29.21 -6.10
CA LYS A 175 -1.70 -30.21 -7.16
C LYS A 175 -2.20 -29.63 -8.47
N GLY A 176 -1.45 -29.84 -9.54
CA GLY A 176 -1.83 -29.44 -10.89
C GLY A 176 -1.89 -30.63 -11.83
N SER A 177 -2.90 -30.66 -12.68
CA SER A 177 -3.06 -31.59 -13.80
C SER A 177 -3.32 -30.82 -15.08
N GLN A 178 -3.53 -31.47 -16.23
CA GLN A 178 -3.88 -30.77 -17.47
C GLN A 178 -5.33 -30.28 -17.53
N THR A 179 -6.14 -30.52 -16.49
CA THR A 179 -7.58 -30.20 -16.52
C THR A 179 -8.08 -29.62 -15.21
N GLU A 180 -7.21 -29.51 -14.20
CA GLU A 180 -7.59 -29.09 -12.85
C GLU A 180 -6.35 -28.64 -12.08
N PHE A 181 -6.53 -27.59 -11.29
CA PHE A 181 -5.61 -27.14 -10.26
C PHE A 181 -6.30 -27.12 -8.89
N GLU A 182 -5.79 -27.92 -7.95
CA GLU A 182 -6.21 -27.93 -6.55
C GLU A 182 -5.19 -27.12 -5.71
N ARG A 183 -5.60 -25.96 -5.19
CA ARG A 183 -4.72 -25.10 -4.37
C ARG A 183 -4.53 -25.67 -2.97
N GLY A 184 -3.27 -25.87 -2.59
CA GLY A 184 -2.88 -26.26 -1.24
C GLY A 184 -3.07 -25.12 -0.24
N VAL A 185 -3.08 -25.45 1.05
CA VAL A 185 -3.26 -24.49 2.16
C VAL A 185 -2.08 -24.45 3.13
N GLY A 186 -1.04 -25.26 2.89
CA GLY A 186 0.09 -25.38 3.82
C GLY A 186 0.82 -24.05 4.01
N GLY A 187 0.81 -23.52 5.23
CA GLY A 187 1.45 -22.25 5.60
C GLY A 187 0.69 -20.99 5.14
N LEU A 188 -0.23 -21.12 4.19
CA LEU A 188 -0.81 -19.98 3.47
C LEU A 188 -1.47 -18.95 4.39
N LYS A 189 -2.26 -19.39 5.36
CA LYS A 189 -2.99 -18.47 6.23
C LYS A 189 -2.04 -17.57 7.03
N ASP A 190 -0.99 -18.15 7.60
CA ASP A 190 -0.02 -17.41 8.42
C ASP A 190 0.81 -16.47 7.54
N ASP A 191 1.18 -16.91 6.34
CA ASP A 191 1.90 -16.09 5.37
C ASP A 191 1.07 -14.89 4.89
N VAL A 192 -0.22 -15.11 4.61
CA VAL A 192 -1.16 -14.02 4.24
C VAL A 192 -1.30 -13.01 5.36
N ILE A 193 -1.53 -13.46 6.60
CA ILE A 193 -1.66 -12.59 7.77
C ILE A 193 -0.38 -11.76 7.95
N LYS A 194 0.79 -12.39 7.82
CA LYS A 194 2.07 -11.71 7.94
C LYS A 194 2.27 -10.67 6.85
N ALA A 195 1.96 -10.98 5.59
CA ALA A 195 2.09 -10.06 4.47
C ALA A 195 1.16 -8.84 4.62
N MET A 196 -0.09 -9.06 5.03
CA MET A 196 -1.05 -7.98 5.29
C MET A 196 -0.54 -7.06 6.41
N ALA A 197 -0.10 -7.64 7.53
CA ALA A 197 0.44 -6.89 8.67
C ALA A 197 1.65 -6.02 8.32
N MET A 198 2.52 -6.46 7.41
CA MET A 198 3.67 -5.68 6.93
C MET A 198 3.27 -4.38 6.21
N THR A 199 2.03 -4.30 5.72
CA THR A 199 1.51 -3.15 4.97
C THR A 199 0.41 -2.41 5.72
N LEU A 200 0.22 -2.70 7.01
CA LEU A 200 -0.91 -2.22 7.81
C LEU A 200 -2.25 -2.46 7.10
N ASP A 201 -2.39 -3.65 6.51
CA ASP A 201 -3.55 -4.13 5.76
C ASP A 201 -3.94 -3.30 4.52
N GLN A 202 -3.07 -2.39 4.06
CA GLN A 202 -3.28 -1.65 2.82
C GLN A 202 -3.23 -2.56 1.59
N ILE A 203 -2.34 -3.56 1.61
CA ILE A 203 -2.30 -4.62 0.62
C ILE A 203 -2.89 -5.87 1.27
N ARG A 204 -3.93 -6.42 0.64
CA ARG A 204 -4.70 -7.54 1.17
C ARG A 204 -4.88 -8.65 0.15
N TYR A 205 -5.29 -9.82 0.63
CA TYR A 205 -5.78 -10.89 -0.23
C TYR A 205 -7.01 -10.39 -1.01
N VAL A 206 -6.97 -10.50 -2.34
CA VAL A 206 -8.06 -10.01 -3.21
C VAL A 206 -8.70 -11.09 -4.07
N GLY A 207 -8.16 -12.31 -4.05
CA GLY A 207 -8.70 -13.42 -4.84
C GLY A 207 -7.64 -14.46 -5.17
N GLU A 208 -7.91 -15.24 -6.20
CA GLU A 208 -7.05 -16.35 -6.63
C GLU A 208 -6.74 -16.24 -8.12
N TRP A 209 -5.69 -16.94 -8.54
CA TRP A 209 -5.37 -17.10 -9.94
C TRP A 209 -5.01 -18.54 -10.24
N HIS A 210 -5.24 -18.96 -11.48
CA HIS A 210 -4.68 -20.18 -12.03
C HIS A 210 -4.41 -20.04 -13.52
N SER A 211 -3.78 -21.06 -14.10
CA SER A 211 -3.43 -21.11 -15.51
C SER A 211 -4.13 -22.28 -16.18
N HIS A 212 -4.60 -22.09 -17.41
CA HIS A 212 -5.05 -23.18 -18.25
C HIS A 212 -3.91 -23.72 -19.16
N PRO A 213 -3.98 -24.98 -19.62
CA PRO A 213 -2.97 -25.59 -20.50
C PRO A 213 -2.84 -24.88 -21.85
N LYS A 214 -1.87 -25.33 -22.66
CA LYS A 214 -1.71 -24.84 -24.04
C LYS A 214 -2.96 -25.09 -24.87
N GLY A 215 -3.37 -24.09 -25.64
CA GLY A 215 -4.54 -24.11 -26.53
C GLY A 215 -5.89 -23.94 -25.84
N ALA A 216 -5.94 -23.89 -24.51
CA ALA A 216 -7.17 -23.67 -23.76
C ALA A 216 -7.53 -22.17 -23.68
N SER A 217 -8.84 -21.89 -23.63
CA SER A 217 -9.39 -20.55 -23.42
C SER A 217 -9.09 -20.06 -22.01
N THR A 218 -9.01 -18.73 -21.80
CA THR A 218 -8.97 -18.10 -20.46
C THR A 218 -10.36 -17.89 -19.86
N ALA A 219 -11.43 -18.27 -20.57
CA ALA A 219 -12.78 -18.25 -20.00
C ALA A 219 -12.91 -19.29 -18.87
N PRO A 220 -13.61 -18.96 -17.78
CA PRO A 220 -13.80 -19.89 -16.67
C PRO A 220 -14.66 -21.10 -17.10
N SER A 221 -14.26 -22.29 -16.64
CA SER A 221 -15.05 -23.51 -16.70
C SER A 221 -16.21 -23.50 -15.69
N GLU A 222 -17.09 -24.49 -15.72
CA GLU A 222 -18.16 -24.63 -14.72
C GLU A 222 -17.60 -24.77 -13.29
N THR A 223 -16.48 -25.49 -13.13
CA THR A 223 -15.78 -25.63 -11.85
C THR A 223 -15.26 -24.28 -11.38
N ASP A 224 -14.64 -23.50 -12.27
CA ASP A 224 -14.11 -22.17 -11.95
C ASP A 224 -15.24 -21.21 -11.53
N ILE A 225 -16.39 -21.26 -12.20
CA ILE A 225 -17.57 -20.46 -11.85
C ILE A 225 -18.04 -20.79 -10.42
N GLY A 226 -18.03 -22.08 -10.04
CA GLY A 226 -18.33 -22.51 -8.67
C GLY A 226 -17.35 -21.93 -7.65
N GLN A 227 -16.05 -21.97 -7.95
CA GLN A 227 -15.00 -21.43 -7.08
C GLN A 227 -15.08 -19.90 -6.97
N ILE A 228 -15.38 -19.20 -8.06
CA ILE A 228 -15.64 -17.75 -8.07
C ILE A 228 -16.81 -17.41 -7.15
N GLY A 229 -17.89 -18.21 -7.16
CA GLY A 229 -19.02 -18.06 -6.26
C GLY A 229 -18.62 -18.21 -4.78
N TRP A 230 -17.85 -19.25 -4.46
CA TRP A 230 -17.34 -19.47 -3.10
C TRP A 230 -16.40 -18.34 -2.62
N LEU A 231 -15.53 -17.84 -3.50
CA LEU A 231 -14.68 -16.69 -3.22
C LEU A 231 -15.52 -15.45 -2.92
N ALA A 232 -16.56 -15.18 -3.71
CA ALA A 232 -17.44 -14.05 -3.50
C ALA A 232 -18.19 -14.12 -2.16
N GLU A 233 -18.66 -15.30 -1.76
CA GLU A 233 -19.28 -15.51 -0.45
C GLU A 233 -18.28 -15.26 0.69
N THR A 234 -17.05 -15.76 0.56
CA THR A 234 -16.00 -15.62 1.57
C THR A 234 -15.55 -14.16 1.74
N MET A 235 -15.51 -13.41 0.65
CA MET A 235 -15.06 -12.01 0.63
C MET A 235 -16.19 -10.99 0.87
N SER A 236 -17.43 -11.48 1.01
CA SER A 236 -18.64 -10.65 1.11
C SER A 236 -18.66 -9.70 2.30
N SER A 237 -18.05 -10.08 3.42
CA SER A 237 -18.00 -9.26 4.64
C SER A 237 -17.30 -7.91 4.42
N ASP A 238 -16.43 -7.84 3.42
CA ASP A 238 -15.57 -6.69 3.14
C ASP A 238 -16.06 -5.91 1.91
N GLU A 239 -17.29 -6.20 1.43
CA GLU A 239 -17.89 -5.66 0.19
C GLU A 239 -17.02 -5.88 -1.07
N CYS A 240 -16.06 -6.80 -0.99
CA CYS A 240 -15.13 -7.10 -2.06
C CYS A 240 -15.67 -8.26 -2.91
N PRO A 241 -15.72 -8.12 -4.25
CA PRO A 241 -16.10 -9.24 -5.10
C PRO A 241 -15.01 -10.31 -5.06
N GLY A 242 -15.41 -11.57 -5.27
CA GLY A 242 -14.45 -12.66 -5.44
C GLY A 242 -13.76 -12.54 -6.79
N LEU A 243 -12.44 -12.31 -6.81
CA LEU A 243 -11.66 -12.22 -8.05
C LEU A 243 -11.00 -13.55 -8.40
N MET A 244 -11.12 -13.93 -9.68
CA MET A 244 -10.34 -15.00 -10.29
C MET A 244 -9.61 -14.47 -11.53
N LEU A 245 -8.31 -14.70 -11.63
CA LEU A 245 -7.54 -14.48 -12.86
C LEU A 245 -7.18 -15.82 -13.50
N ILE A 246 -7.42 -15.95 -14.81
CA ILE A 246 -7.09 -17.16 -15.57
C ILE A 246 -6.07 -16.82 -16.64
N VAL A 247 -4.92 -17.49 -16.59
CA VAL A 247 -3.78 -17.27 -17.49
C VAL A 247 -3.74 -18.33 -18.60
N GLY A 248 -3.71 -17.89 -19.85
CA GLY A 248 -3.68 -18.76 -21.03
C GLY A 248 -2.67 -18.29 -22.08
N ASP A 249 -2.76 -18.85 -23.29
CA ASP A 249 -1.82 -18.51 -24.37
C ASP A 249 -2.02 -17.09 -24.94
N GLN A 250 -3.24 -16.54 -24.81
CA GLN A 250 -3.60 -15.23 -25.34
C GLN A 250 -3.57 -14.12 -24.27
N GLY A 251 -2.96 -14.38 -23.12
CA GLY A 251 -2.88 -13.46 -21.99
C GLY A 251 -3.71 -13.91 -20.79
N VAL A 252 -4.23 -12.94 -20.04
CA VAL A 252 -4.99 -13.15 -18.81
C VAL A 252 -6.41 -12.64 -18.99
N ASP A 253 -7.38 -13.38 -18.46
CA ASP A 253 -8.74 -12.86 -18.27
C ASP A 253 -9.07 -12.78 -16.77
N ALA A 254 -9.94 -11.83 -16.42
CA ALA A 254 -10.41 -11.60 -15.06
C ALA A 254 -11.89 -11.91 -14.94
N SER A 255 -12.30 -12.60 -13.88
CA SER A 255 -13.70 -12.86 -13.56
C SER A 255 -14.00 -12.40 -12.14
N LEU A 256 -15.18 -11.80 -11.94
CA LEU A 256 -15.66 -11.37 -10.63
C LEU A 256 -16.93 -12.12 -10.26
N GLY A 257 -16.93 -12.71 -9.07
CA GLY A 257 -18.12 -13.23 -8.41
C GLY A 257 -18.78 -12.14 -7.59
N ASN A 258 -20.08 -11.97 -7.74
CA ASN A 258 -20.89 -11.14 -6.86
C ASN A 258 -21.66 -12.04 -5.90
N VAL A 259 -21.78 -11.61 -4.65
CA VAL A 259 -22.73 -12.20 -3.70
C VAL A 259 -24.12 -12.00 -4.30
N LYS A 260 -24.91 -13.08 -4.44
CA LYS A 260 -26.34 -12.91 -4.70
C LYS A 260 -26.90 -12.04 -3.57
N PRO A 261 -27.66 -10.96 -3.85
CA PRO A 261 -28.35 -10.26 -2.79
C PRO A 261 -29.15 -11.30 -2.01
N ALA A 262 -28.97 -11.34 -0.69
CA ALA A 262 -29.88 -12.09 0.17
C ALA A 262 -31.29 -11.68 -0.25
N LEU A 263 -32.09 -12.64 -0.71
CA LEU A 263 -33.49 -12.41 -1.06
C LEU A 263 -34.10 -11.61 0.09
N ALA A 264 -34.50 -10.37 -0.18
CA ALA A 264 -35.29 -9.61 0.77
C ALA A 264 -36.51 -10.49 1.06
N ILE A 265 -36.59 -10.98 2.30
CA ILE A 265 -37.76 -11.70 2.76
C ILE A 265 -38.86 -10.63 2.83
N GLU A 266 -39.61 -10.49 1.74
CA GLU A 266 -40.89 -9.80 1.79
C GLU A 266 -41.76 -10.61 2.76
N GLN A 267 -41.89 -10.11 3.99
CA GLN A 267 -42.92 -10.57 4.89
C GLN A 267 -44.26 -10.20 4.27
N GLU A 268 -44.87 -11.13 3.54
CA GLU A 268 -46.31 -11.12 3.32
C GLU A 268 -47.01 -11.21 4.68
N VAL A 269 -47.30 -10.06 5.27
CA VAL A 269 -48.27 -9.94 6.34
C VAL A 269 -49.64 -10.20 5.71
N SER A 270 -50.09 -11.45 5.80
CA SER A 270 -51.51 -11.78 5.56
C SER A 270 -52.36 -11.08 6.63
N PRO A 271 -53.45 -10.39 6.26
CA PRO A 271 -54.34 -9.80 7.24
C PRO A 271 -55.12 -10.90 7.98
N GLU A 272 -55.15 -10.82 9.31
CA GLU A 272 -55.96 -11.72 10.15
C GLU A 272 -57.45 -11.66 9.73
N PRO A 273 -58.17 -12.80 9.75
CA PRO A 273 -59.61 -12.79 9.58
C PRO A 273 -60.26 -12.21 10.85
N GLY A 274 -61.00 -11.11 10.67
CA GLY A 274 -61.75 -10.45 11.73
C GLY A 274 -62.69 -11.40 12.47
N SER A 275 -62.63 -11.36 13.79
CA SER A 275 -63.62 -11.98 14.66
C SER A 275 -64.93 -11.21 14.58
N ALA A 276 -66.00 -11.91 14.22
CA ALA A 276 -67.36 -11.47 14.49
C ALA A 276 -67.63 -11.57 16.00
N GLY A 277 -68.12 -10.48 16.58
CA GLY A 277 -68.59 -10.36 17.96
C GLY A 277 -69.24 -9.01 18.16
#